data_AF-A0A436E6N4-F1
#
_entry.id   AF-A0A436E6N4-F1
#
_cell.length_a   1.000
_cell.length_b   1.000
_cell.length_c   1.000
_cell.angle_alpha   90.00
_cell.angle_beta   90.00
_cell.angle_gamma   90.00
#
_symmetry.space_group_name_H-M   'P 1'
#
loop_
_entity.id
_entity.type
_entity.pdbx_description
1 polymer ?
#
loop_
_entity_poly.entity_id
_entity_poly.type
_entity_poly.pdbx_seq_one_letter_code
_entity_poly.pdbx_strand_id
1 'polypeptide(L)'
;DMISGDRQLDQLGSVGRIVDGVDDCRRAARDEVRKGARFIKVMANGGAASSHFPRPYLGYSMDELRAFQDEADKAKMYVSVHTHTDEAVARALECGIHSIEHATLITPQTAATAAKQGAIVTPTIAAYEAQIREADALKLDPGFVERLKWVRARGPESLETMRAAGVKLAYGTDVLGSMHSYQSEEFLIRAEALPAIEVIKSATLT
;
A
#
# COMPACT_ATOMS: atom_id res chain seq x y z
N ASP A 1 -24.98 4.59 -9.00
CA ASP A 1 -24.55 5.96 -8.66
C ASP A 1 -23.14 5.99 -8.11
N MET A 2 -22.23 6.60 -8.88
CA MET A 2 -20.79 6.75 -8.58
C MET A 2 -20.49 7.64 -7.35
N ILE A 3 -21.52 8.05 -6.63
CA ILE A 3 -21.49 9.03 -5.53
C ILE A 3 -21.33 8.35 -4.17
N SER A 4 -21.51 7.02 -4.07
CA SER A 4 -21.44 6.31 -2.78
C SER A 4 -20.02 6.09 -2.25
N GLY A 5 -19.01 6.03 -3.13
CA GLY A 5 -17.60 5.88 -2.73
C GLY A 5 -17.05 7.13 -2.06
N ASP A 6 -17.42 8.32 -2.56
CA ASP A 6 -16.95 9.60 -2.03
C ASP A 6 -17.46 9.86 -0.61
N ARG A 7 -18.67 9.42 -0.27
CA ARG A 7 -19.22 9.58 1.09
C ARG A 7 -18.50 8.77 2.17
N GLN A 8 -17.84 7.66 1.81
CA GLN A 8 -17.08 6.86 2.79
C GLN A 8 -15.70 7.48 3.08
N LEU A 9 -15.12 8.21 2.13
CA LEU A 9 -13.84 8.92 2.31
C LEU A 9 -13.98 10.13 3.26
N ASP A 10 -15.13 10.81 3.23
CA ASP A 10 -15.40 11.94 4.13
C ASP A 10 -15.48 11.57 5.62
N GLN A 11 -15.85 10.31 5.94
CA GLN A 11 -15.94 9.85 7.33
C GLN A 11 -14.62 9.37 7.93
N LEU A 12 -13.63 9.03 7.09
CA LEU A 12 -12.31 8.54 7.52
C LEU A 12 -11.22 9.61 7.45
N GLY A 13 -11.55 10.80 6.96
CA GLY A 13 -10.63 11.90 6.73
C GLY A 13 -9.87 11.71 5.41
N SER A 14 -10.14 12.57 4.42
CA SER A 14 -9.28 12.65 3.25
C SER A 14 -7.95 13.30 3.66
N VAL A 15 -6.90 12.48 3.83
CA VAL A 15 -5.53 12.95 4.13
C VAL A 15 -4.74 13.23 2.83
N GLY A 16 -5.43 13.47 1.71
CA GLY A 16 -4.81 13.61 0.39
C GLY A 16 -5.44 14.70 -0.47
N ARG A 17 -4.83 14.93 -1.63
CA ARG A 17 -5.38 15.76 -2.70
C ARG A 17 -5.36 15.00 -4.01
N ILE A 18 -6.36 15.26 -4.84
CA ILE A 18 -6.44 14.74 -6.21
C ILE A 18 -5.68 15.71 -7.11
N VAL A 19 -4.77 15.17 -7.91
CA VAL A 19 -3.99 15.92 -8.89
C VAL A 19 -3.84 15.06 -10.13
N ASP A 20 -3.94 15.67 -11.31
CA ASP A 20 -3.94 14.95 -12.59
C ASP A 20 -3.07 15.70 -13.59
N GLY A 21 -2.23 14.97 -14.33
CA GLY A 21 -1.28 15.52 -15.28
C GLY A 21 0.09 15.81 -14.64
N VAL A 22 1.13 15.64 -15.46
CA VAL A 22 2.54 15.74 -15.04
C VAL A 22 2.85 17.05 -14.30
N ASP A 23 2.38 18.19 -14.80
CA ASP A 23 2.67 19.50 -14.20
C ASP A 23 2.01 19.68 -12.83
N ASP A 24 0.80 19.14 -12.66
CA ASP A 24 0.05 19.18 -11.41
C ASP A 24 0.67 18.26 -10.36
N CYS A 25 1.08 17.06 -10.78
CA CYS A 25 1.86 16.12 -9.95
C CYS A 25 3.17 16.77 -9.46
N ARG A 26 3.93 17.45 -10.34
CA ARG A 26 5.16 18.17 -9.95
C ARG A 26 4.86 19.30 -8.99
N ARG A 27 3.85 20.12 -9.27
CA ARG A 27 3.45 21.25 -8.42
C ARG A 27 3.06 20.75 -7.03
N ALA A 28 2.33 19.65 -6.96
CA ALA A 28 1.95 19.01 -5.71
C ALA A 28 3.15 18.44 -4.94
N ALA A 29 4.04 17.69 -5.59
CA ALA A 29 5.24 17.17 -4.93
C ALA A 29 6.06 18.30 -4.29
N ARG A 30 6.32 19.39 -5.04
CA ARG A 30 7.06 20.56 -4.55
C ARG A 30 6.37 21.25 -3.37
N ASP A 31 5.05 21.32 -3.40
CA ASP A 31 4.27 21.93 -2.33
C ASP A 31 4.30 21.10 -1.04
N GLU A 32 4.21 19.77 -1.12
CA GLU A 32 4.38 18.90 0.06
C GLU A 32 5.81 18.94 0.61
N VAL A 33 6.83 18.98 -0.27
CA VAL A 33 8.22 19.19 0.15
C VAL A 33 8.36 20.53 0.89
N ARG A 34 7.77 21.61 0.37
CA ARG A 34 7.79 22.93 1.02
C ARG A 34 7.13 22.91 2.41
N LYS A 35 6.07 22.13 2.58
CA LYS A 35 5.39 21.94 3.87
C LYS A 35 6.16 21.07 4.85
N GLY A 36 7.28 20.47 4.43
CA GLY A 36 8.18 19.71 5.29
C GLY A 36 7.94 18.21 5.27
N ALA A 37 7.23 17.68 4.27
CA ALA A 37 7.13 16.24 4.04
C ALA A 37 8.53 15.60 3.98
N ARG A 38 8.62 14.31 4.35
CA ARG A 38 9.89 13.53 4.30
C ARG A 38 9.93 12.54 3.15
N PHE A 39 8.78 12.26 2.57
CA PHE A 39 8.55 11.42 1.41
C PHE A 39 7.23 11.83 0.78
N ILE A 40 6.98 11.39 -0.45
CA ILE A 40 5.71 11.61 -1.16
C ILE A 40 4.94 10.29 -1.20
N LYS A 41 3.69 10.27 -0.73
CA LYS A 41 2.79 9.10 -0.86
C LYS A 41 1.92 9.27 -2.10
N VAL A 42 1.86 8.23 -2.94
CA VAL A 42 1.06 8.23 -4.18
C VAL A 42 0.15 7.00 -4.22
N MET A 43 -1.08 7.17 -4.67
CA MET A 43 -2.03 6.08 -4.88
C MET A 43 -1.88 5.52 -6.31
N ALA A 44 -0.99 4.56 -6.51
CA ALA A 44 -0.65 4.01 -7.84
C ALA A 44 -1.54 2.83 -8.27
N ASN A 45 -2.46 2.39 -7.41
CA ASN A 45 -3.44 1.34 -7.70
C ASN A 45 -4.71 1.62 -6.90
N GLY A 46 -5.86 1.10 -7.33
CA GLY A 46 -7.05 1.12 -6.49
C GLY A 46 -6.91 0.16 -5.30
N GLY A 47 -7.46 0.56 -4.15
CA GLY A 47 -7.42 -0.25 -2.93
C GLY A 47 -8.49 -1.32 -2.83
N ALA A 48 -8.41 -2.15 -1.79
CA ALA A 48 -9.44 -3.13 -1.41
C ALA A 48 -10.83 -2.51 -1.16
N ALA A 49 -10.87 -1.22 -0.82
CA ALA A 49 -12.11 -0.43 -0.70
C ALA A 49 -12.79 -0.15 -2.06
N SER A 50 -12.09 -0.31 -3.19
CA SER A 50 -12.68 -0.09 -4.51
C SER A 50 -13.66 -1.20 -4.90
N SER A 51 -14.73 -0.84 -5.59
CA SER A 51 -15.73 -1.79 -6.10
C SER A 51 -15.21 -2.71 -7.22
N HIS A 52 -14.05 -2.41 -7.79
CA HIS A 52 -13.46 -3.12 -8.94
C HIS A 52 -12.46 -4.21 -8.55
N PHE A 53 -12.18 -4.34 -7.25
CA PHE A 53 -11.28 -5.36 -6.74
C PHE A 53 -11.86 -6.79 -6.99
N PRO A 54 -11.05 -7.79 -7.42
CA PRO A 54 -9.59 -7.88 -7.41
C PRO A 54 -8.86 -7.40 -8.67
N ARG A 55 -9.54 -6.69 -9.57
CA ARG A 55 -8.89 -6.00 -10.71
C ARG A 55 -9.03 -4.49 -10.56
N PRO A 56 -8.45 -3.88 -9.51
CA PRO A 56 -8.48 -2.45 -9.35
C PRO A 56 -7.75 -1.77 -10.51
N TYR A 57 -8.22 -0.57 -10.88
CA TYR A 57 -7.56 0.24 -11.90
C TYR A 57 -6.16 0.66 -11.47
N LEU A 58 -5.27 0.89 -12.45
CA LEU A 58 -3.93 1.42 -12.22
C LEU A 58 -4.01 2.94 -12.04
N GLY A 59 -3.56 3.45 -10.90
CA GLY A 59 -3.50 4.89 -10.68
C GLY A 59 -2.32 5.50 -11.41
N TYR A 60 -2.53 6.69 -12.00
CA TYR A 60 -1.53 7.49 -12.70
C TYR A 60 -0.86 6.82 -13.92
N SER A 61 -0.49 7.64 -14.90
CA SER A 61 0.41 7.27 -16.00
C SER A 61 1.86 7.09 -15.52
N MET A 62 2.69 6.44 -16.34
CA MET A 62 4.12 6.30 -16.03
C MET A 62 4.82 7.65 -15.94
N ASP A 63 4.41 8.63 -16.74
CA ASP A 63 5.00 9.96 -16.74
C ASP A 63 4.65 10.75 -15.47
N GLU A 64 3.44 10.57 -14.94
CA GLU A 64 3.03 11.14 -13.65
C GLU A 64 3.77 10.49 -12.47
N LEU A 65 3.94 9.16 -12.48
CA LEU A 65 4.74 8.46 -11.46
C LEU A 65 6.20 8.92 -11.47
N ARG A 66 6.82 9.04 -12.67
CA ARG A 66 8.17 9.60 -12.84
C ARG A 66 8.23 11.05 -12.39
N ALA A 67 7.19 11.84 -12.62
CA ALA A 67 7.15 13.22 -12.17
C ALA A 67 7.22 13.35 -10.64
N PHE A 68 6.52 12.47 -9.90
CA PHE A 68 6.64 12.41 -8.44
C PHE A 68 8.05 11.96 -8.02
N GLN A 69 8.59 10.91 -8.65
CA GLN A 69 9.92 10.39 -8.33
C GLN A 69 11.02 11.44 -8.55
N ASP A 70 11.01 12.12 -9.70
CA ASP A 70 11.97 13.18 -10.03
C ASP A 70 11.97 14.31 -8.99
N GLU A 71 10.81 14.74 -8.52
CA GLU A 71 10.72 15.83 -7.54
C GLU A 71 11.12 15.36 -6.14
N ALA A 72 10.84 14.11 -5.77
CA ALA A 72 11.34 13.51 -4.54
C ALA A 72 12.87 13.41 -4.56
N ASP A 73 13.47 12.96 -5.66
CA ASP A 73 14.93 12.84 -5.83
C ASP A 73 15.63 14.20 -5.72
N LYS A 74 15.10 15.25 -6.36
CA LYS A 74 15.60 16.63 -6.22
C LYS A 74 15.56 17.11 -4.76
N ALA A 75 14.57 16.66 -3.99
CA ALA A 75 14.43 16.95 -2.57
C ALA A 75 15.23 16.00 -1.66
N LYS A 76 15.97 15.01 -2.22
CA LYS A 76 16.67 13.94 -1.49
C LYS A 76 15.73 13.13 -0.60
N MET A 77 14.53 12.86 -1.12
CA MET A 77 13.46 12.07 -0.51
C MET A 77 13.13 10.88 -1.40
N TYR A 78 12.16 10.07 -0.99
CA TYR A 78 11.64 8.96 -1.79
C TYR A 78 10.13 9.09 -2.01
N VAL A 79 9.62 8.31 -2.95
CA VAL A 79 8.19 8.10 -3.15
C VAL A 79 7.79 6.75 -2.54
N SER A 80 6.65 6.73 -1.84
CA SER A 80 5.96 5.52 -1.39
C SER A 80 4.67 5.36 -2.19
N VAL A 81 4.35 4.15 -2.64
CA VAL A 81 3.16 3.90 -3.47
C VAL A 81 2.22 2.85 -2.88
N HIS A 82 0.93 3.17 -2.83
CA HIS A 82 -0.12 2.19 -2.59
C HIS A 82 -0.27 1.28 -3.81
N THR A 83 -0.09 -0.04 -3.61
CA THR A 83 -0.20 -1.06 -4.67
C THR A 83 -0.88 -2.32 -4.17
N HIS A 84 -1.62 -3.01 -5.04
CA HIS A 84 -2.07 -4.38 -4.76
C HIS A 84 -1.68 -5.35 -5.87
N THR A 85 -1.91 -4.98 -7.13
CA THR A 85 -1.66 -5.86 -8.28
C THR A 85 -0.18 -5.97 -8.61
N ASP A 86 0.21 -7.11 -9.16
CA ASP A 86 1.57 -7.33 -9.69
C ASP A 86 2.00 -6.24 -10.67
N GLU A 87 1.10 -5.89 -11.60
CA GLU A 87 1.33 -4.84 -12.61
C GLU A 87 1.59 -3.47 -11.97
N ALA A 88 0.88 -3.11 -10.89
CA ALA A 88 1.11 -1.85 -10.20
C ALA A 88 2.48 -1.81 -9.52
N VAL A 89 2.91 -2.91 -8.91
CA VAL A 89 4.25 -3.04 -8.32
C VAL A 89 5.32 -2.93 -9.41
N ALA A 90 5.16 -3.66 -10.52
CA ALA A 90 6.12 -3.63 -11.63
C ALA A 90 6.28 -2.22 -12.22
N ARG A 91 5.17 -1.50 -12.42
CA ARG A 91 5.17 -0.10 -12.90
C ARG A 91 5.88 0.85 -11.94
N ALA A 92 5.64 0.70 -10.63
CA ALA A 92 6.33 1.50 -9.63
C ALA A 92 7.84 1.30 -9.67
N LEU A 93 8.28 0.04 -9.73
CA LEU A 93 9.69 -0.33 -9.85
C LEU A 93 10.33 0.23 -11.14
N GLU A 94 9.63 0.16 -12.28
CA GLU A 94 10.11 0.75 -13.55
C GLU A 94 10.28 2.29 -13.46
N CYS A 95 9.45 2.95 -12.66
CA CYS A 95 9.57 4.38 -12.38
C CYS A 95 10.65 4.74 -11.36
N GLY A 96 11.40 3.77 -10.81
CA GLY A 96 12.41 3.99 -9.79
C GLY A 96 11.86 4.13 -8.36
N ILE A 97 10.58 3.77 -8.16
CA ILE A 97 9.94 3.84 -6.85
C ILE A 97 10.20 2.54 -6.10
N HIS A 98 10.86 2.64 -4.94
CA HIS A 98 11.33 1.48 -4.18
C HIS A 98 10.68 1.30 -2.80
N SER A 99 9.81 2.22 -2.35
CA SER A 99 8.94 2.02 -1.18
C SER A 99 7.55 1.61 -1.67
N ILE A 100 7.22 0.34 -1.48
CA ILE A 100 6.01 -0.29 -2.00
C ILE A 100 5.10 -0.68 -0.85
N GLU A 101 3.83 -0.35 -0.95
CA GLU A 101 2.86 -0.58 0.11
C GLU A 101 1.88 -1.67 -0.31
N HIS A 102 1.54 -2.53 0.64
CA HIS A 102 0.69 -3.72 0.53
C HIS A 102 1.20 -4.84 -0.39
N ALA A 103 1.25 -4.61 -1.71
CA ALA A 103 1.70 -5.58 -2.73
C ALA A 103 1.03 -6.97 -2.64
N THR A 104 -0.26 -7.01 -2.29
CA THR A 104 -0.97 -8.25 -1.92
C THR A 104 -0.96 -9.35 -3.01
N LEU A 105 -0.88 -8.96 -4.28
CA LEU A 105 -0.94 -9.87 -5.43
C LEU A 105 0.39 -9.93 -6.19
N ILE A 106 1.50 -9.57 -5.55
CA ILE A 106 2.82 -9.63 -6.16
C ILE A 106 3.16 -11.07 -6.56
N THR A 107 3.69 -11.25 -7.77
CA THR A 107 4.14 -12.55 -8.27
C THR A 107 5.62 -12.79 -7.96
N PRO A 108 6.10 -14.04 -8.02
CA PRO A 108 7.53 -14.35 -7.84
C PRO A 108 8.46 -13.57 -8.78
N GLN A 109 8.04 -13.32 -10.02
CA GLN A 109 8.85 -12.59 -11.00
C GLN A 109 9.04 -11.12 -10.59
N THR A 110 7.96 -10.45 -10.21
CA THR A 110 8.02 -9.05 -9.77
C THR A 110 8.68 -8.94 -8.40
N ALA A 111 8.48 -9.90 -7.49
CA ALA A 111 9.19 -9.97 -6.22
C ALA A 111 10.71 -10.12 -6.41
N ALA A 112 11.16 -10.96 -7.35
CA ALA A 112 12.58 -11.07 -7.68
C ALA A 112 13.16 -9.75 -8.24
N THR A 113 12.36 -9.02 -9.04
CA THR A 113 12.74 -7.70 -9.54
C THR A 113 12.83 -6.67 -8.41
N ALA A 114 11.84 -6.65 -7.51
CA ALA A 114 11.82 -5.80 -6.32
C ALA A 114 13.07 -6.04 -5.46
N ALA A 115 13.40 -7.30 -5.17
CA ALA A 115 14.58 -7.66 -4.40
C ALA A 115 15.88 -7.22 -5.09
N LYS A 116 16.01 -7.46 -6.40
CA LYS A 116 17.18 -7.06 -7.20
C LYS A 116 17.39 -5.54 -7.19
N GLN A 117 16.31 -4.76 -7.21
CA GLN A 117 16.36 -3.31 -7.17
C GLN A 117 16.46 -2.73 -5.75
N GLY A 118 16.47 -3.59 -4.72
CA GLY A 118 16.57 -3.14 -3.32
C GLY A 118 15.30 -2.48 -2.79
N ALA A 119 14.14 -2.80 -3.38
CA ALA A 119 12.86 -2.29 -2.90
C ALA A 119 12.52 -2.82 -1.50
N ILE A 120 11.83 -1.98 -0.74
CA ILE A 120 11.25 -2.29 0.56
C ILE A 120 9.75 -2.36 0.37
N VAL A 121 9.16 -3.47 0.77
CA VAL A 121 7.71 -3.67 0.72
C VAL A 121 7.15 -3.64 2.14
N THR A 122 6.03 -2.92 2.32
CA THR A 122 5.30 -2.79 3.58
C THR A 122 3.92 -3.45 3.46
N PRO A 123 3.79 -4.76 3.73
CA PRO A 123 2.48 -5.41 3.85
C PRO A 123 1.71 -4.90 5.08
N THR A 124 0.38 -4.86 5.02
CA THR A 124 -0.47 -4.28 6.08
C THR A 124 -1.73 -5.13 6.30
N ILE A 125 -1.55 -6.38 6.68
CA ILE A 125 -2.63 -7.37 6.67
C ILE A 125 -3.64 -7.11 7.81
N ALA A 126 -3.16 -6.58 8.95
CA ALA A 126 -3.94 -6.21 10.11
C ALA A 126 -5.05 -5.21 9.81
N ALA A 127 -4.87 -4.31 8.82
CA ALA A 127 -5.93 -3.41 8.39
C ALA A 127 -7.17 -4.17 7.91
N TYR A 128 -6.99 -5.25 7.14
CA TYR A 128 -8.10 -6.05 6.63
C TYR A 128 -8.72 -6.90 7.72
N GLU A 129 -7.89 -7.53 8.56
CA GLU A 129 -8.34 -8.33 9.70
C GLU A 129 -9.19 -7.49 10.68
N ALA A 130 -8.71 -6.30 11.04
CA ALA A 130 -9.43 -5.37 11.92
C ALA A 130 -10.78 -4.94 11.33
N GLN A 131 -10.82 -4.58 10.05
CA GLN A 131 -12.08 -4.20 9.38
C GLN A 131 -13.08 -5.36 9.30
N ILE A 132 -12.61 -6.60 9.12
CA ILE A 132 -13.47 -7.79 9.13
C ILE A 132 -14.08 -7.99 10.52
N ARG A 133 -13.30 -7.82 11.59
CA ARG A 133 -13.79 -7.97 12.98
C ARG A 133 -14.78 -6.89 13.38
N GLU A 134 -14.53 -5.66 12.98
CA GLU A 134 -15.39 -4.52 13.26
C GLU A 134 -16.54 -4.35 12.26
N ALA A 135 -16.71 -5.28 11.32
CA ALA A 135 -17.65 -5.15 10.20
C ALA A 135 -19.09 -4.85 10.65
N ASP A 136 -19.57 -5.54 11.69
CA ASP A 136 -20.92 -5.35 12.23
C ASP A 136 -21.07 -4.00 12.93
N ALA A 137 -20.08 -3.62 13.75
CA ALA A 137 -20.08 -2.35 14.48
C ALA A 137 -20.02 -1.15 13.53
N LEU A 138 -19.22 -1.25 12.48
CA LEU A 138 -19.07 -0.26 11.41
C LEU A 138 -20.18 -0.33 10.35
N LYS A 139 -21.06 -1.33 10.41
CA LYS A 139 -22.14 -1.58 9.45
C LYS A 139 -21.62 -1.62 8.01
N LEU A 140 -20.49 -2.32 7.80
CA LEU A 140 -19.88 -2.45 6.50
C LEU A 140 -20.80 -3.23 5.55
N ASP A 141 -20.81 -2.84 4.28
CA ASP A 141 -21.51 -3.58 3.22
C ASP A 141 -21.00 -5.04 3.16
N PRO A 142 -21.87 -6.05 3.11
CA PRO A 142 -21.45 -7.45 3.02
C PRO A 142 -20.55 -7.75 1.83
N GLY A 143 -20.79 -7.11 0.68
CA GLY A 143 -19.93 -7.24 -0.50
C GLY A 143 -18.53 -6.69 -0.24
N PHE A 144 -18.41 -5.61 0.53
CA PHE A 144 -17.12 -5.09 0.98
C PHE A 144 -16.42 -6.04 1.97
N VAL A 145 -17.15 -6.61 2.93
CA VAL A 145 -16.59 -7.59 3.88
C VAL A 145 -16.03 -8.81 3.16
N GLU A 146 -16.73 -9.33 2.14
CA GLU A 146 -16.22 -10.45 1.34
C GLU A 146 -14.96 -10.08 0.55
N ARG A 147 -14.85 -8.85 0.04
CA ARG A 147 -13.60 -8.36 -0.57
C ARG A 147 -12.46 -8.31 0.45
N LEU A 148 -12.70 -7.78 1.65
CA LEU A 148 -11.69 -7.74 2.72
C LEU A 148 -11.18 -9.13 3.09
N LYS A 149 -12.08 -10.11 3.26
CA LYS A 149 -11.71 -11.51 3.53
C LYS A 149 -10.85 -12.09 2.41
N TRP A 150 -11.21 -11.81 1.16
CA TRP A 150 -10.46 -12.27 -0.01
C TRP A 150 -9.02 -11.69 -0.03
N VAL A 151 -8.85 -10.41 0.31
CA VAL A 151 -7.53 -9.75 0.38
C VAL A 151 -6.71 -10.31 1.54
N ARG A 152 -7.30 -10.38 2.74
CA ARG A 152 -6.64 -10.93 3.94
C ARG A 152 -6.09 -12.32 3.66
N ALA A 153 -6.89 -13.20 3.04
CA ALA A 153 -6.52 -14.58 2.78
C ALA A 153 -5.24 -14.75 1.93
N ARG A 154 -4.87 -13.74 1.13
CA ARG A 154 -3.66 -13.71 0.30
C ARG A 154 -2.45 -13.07 0.96
N GLY A 155 -2.66 -12.38 2.09
CA GLY A 155 -1.58 -11.76 2.86
C GLY A 155 -0.44 -12.75 3.14
N PRO A 156 -0.69 -13.90 3.79
CA PRO A 156 0.33 -14.91 4.06
C PRO A 156 1.10 -15.37 2.82
N GLU A 157 0.41 -15.71 1.72
CA GLU A 157 1.02 -16.14 0.46
C GLU A 157 1.94 -15.07 -0.15
N SER A 158 1.52 -13.80 -0.08
CA SER A 158 2.34 -12.69 -0.57
C SER A 158 3.63 -12.52 0.26
N LEU A 159 3.54 -12.71 1.59
CA LEU A 159 4.70 -12.66 2.48
C LEU A 159 5.71 -13.77 2.15
N GLU A 160 5.24 -14.99 1.94
CA GLU A 160 6.08 -16.13 1.55
C GLU A 160 6.76 -15.88 0.20
N THR A 161 6.01 -15.38 -0.78
CA THR A 161 6.53 -15.05 -2.12
C THR A 161 7.64 -14.01 -2.04
N MET A 162 7.42 -12.92 -1.31
CA MET A 162 8.40 -11.85 -1.15
C MET A 162 9.63 -12.30 -0.36
N ARG A 163 9.43 -13.07 0.72
CA ARG A 163 10.51 -13.67 1.51
C ARG A 163 11.37 -14.60 0.66
N ALA A 164 10.75 -15.48 -0.13
CA ALA A 164 11.46 -16.42 -1.00
C ALA A 164 12.33 -15.71 -2.05
N ALA A 165 11.88 -14.55 -2.53
CA ALA A 165 12.63 -13.71 -3.46
C ALA A 165 13.72 -12.85 -2.79
N GLY A 166 13.78 -12.79 -1.45
CA GLY A 166 14.73 -11.95 -0.71
C GLY A 166 14.35 -10.47 -0.66
N VAL A 167 13.07 -10.14 -0.81
CA VAL A 167 12.56 -8.77 -0.67
C VAL A 167 12.69 -8.31 0.79
N LYS A 168 13.10 -7.06 1.00
CA LYS A 168 13.08 -6.44 2.33
C LYS A 168 11.64 -6.12 2.74
N LEU A 169 11.19 -6.71 3.83
CA LEU A 169 9.83 -6.51 4.35
C LEU A 169 9.87 -5.59 5.55
N ALA A 170 9.23 -4.42 5.44
CA ALA A 170 9.00 -3.52 6.57
C ALA A 170 7.69 -3.87 7.28
N TYR A 171 7.63 -3.60 8.58
CA TYR A 171 6.41 -3.73 9.38
C TYR A 171 5.50 -2.52 9.16
N GLY A 172 4.23 -2.76 8.83
CA GLY A 172 3.21 -1.73 8.71
C GLY A 172 1.83 -2.32 8.97
N THR A 173 0.89 -1.48 9.38
CA THR A 173 -0.41 -1.94 9.89
C THR A 173 -1.58 -1.37 9.11
N ASP A 174 -1.54 -0.08 8.77
CA ASP A 174 -2.59 0.66 8.03
C ASP A 174 -3.99 0.54 8.66
N VAL A 175 -4.05 0.29 9.97
CA VAL A 175 -5.29 0.29 10.75
C VAL A 175 -5.79 1.73 10.92
N LEU A 176 -7.11 1.91 10.97
CA LEU A 176 -7.74 3.23 10.95
C LEU A 176 -8.61 3.47 12.19
N GLY A 177 -8.59 4.70 12.72
CA GLY A 177 -9.53 5.14 13.76
C GLY A 177 -9.45 4.31 15.04
N SER A 178 -10.60 3.86 15.56
CA SER A 178 -10.65 3.03 16.77
C SER A 178 -9.94 1.69 16.62
N MET A 179 -9.73 1.21 15.39
CA MET A 179 -9.00 -0.03 15.12
C MET A 179 -7.50 0.06 15.37
N HIS A 180 -6.96 1.23 15.74
CA HIS A 180 -5.57 1.35 16.19
C HIS A 180 -5.22 0.39 17.33
N SER A 181 -6.19 -0.06 18.15
CA SER A 181 -5.97 -1.09 19.17
C SER A 181 -5.49 -2.44 18.60
N TYR A 182 -5.74 -2.70 17.32
CA TYR A 182 -5.33 -3.92 16.63
C TYR A 182 -3.94 -3.84 15.98
N GLN A 183 -3.22 -2.72 16.14
CA GLN A 183 -1.91 -2.51 15.50
C GLN A 183 -0.95 -3.67 15.73
N SER A 184 -0.82 -4.16 16.97
CA SER A 184 0.12 -5.22 17.33
C SER A 184 -0.24 -6.59 16.74
N GLU A 185 -1.46 -6.79 16.22
CA GLU A 185 -1.86 -8.08 15.66
C GLU A 185 -1.14 -8.43 14.37
N GLU A 186 -0.60 -7.44 13.65
CA GLU A 186 0.24 -7.69 12.47
C GLU A 186 1.43 -8.61 12.82
N PHE A 187 1.92 -8.59 14.07
CA PHE A 187 2.96 -9.54 14.50
C PHE A 187 2.49 -10.99 14.44
N LEU A 188 1.27 -11.26 14.94
CA LEU A 188 0.69 -12.59 14.98
C LEU A 188 0.31 -13.06 13.58
N ILE A 189 -0.28 -12.17 12.79
CA ILE A 189 -0.67 -12.46 11.40
C ILE A 189 0.56 -12.80 10.55
N ARG A 190 1.64 -12.01 10.65
CA ARG A 190 2.88 -12.32 9.93
C ARG A 190 3.53 -13.62 10.39
N ALA A 191 3.38 -14.00 11.66
CA ALA A 191 3.89 -15.26 12.19
C ALA A 191 3.17 -16.51 11.64
N GLU A 192 2.02 -16.34 10.96
CA GLU A 192 1.37 -17.42 10.20
C GLU A 192 2.22 -17.86 8.99
N ALA A 193 3.05 -16.96 8.43
CA ALA A 193 3.82 -17.18 7.20
C ALA A 193 5.35 -17.06 7.38
N LEU A 194 5.80 -16.30 8.39
CA LEU A 194 7.20 -15.97 8.58
C LEU A 194 7.70 -16.42 9.96
N PRO A 195 8.98 -16.82 10.09
CA PRO A 195 9.58 -17.08 11.39
C PRO A 195 9.51 -15.83 12.27
N ALA A 196 9.20 -16.00 13.56
CA ALA A 196 9.02 -14.89 14.50
C ALA A 196 10.19 -13.89 14.50
N ILE A 197 11.44 -14.37 14.38
CA ILE A 197 12.62 -13.51 14.31
C ILE A 197 12.63 -12.59 13.08
N GLU A 198 12.13 -13.05 11.93
CA GLU A 198 12.02 -12.23 10.72
C GLU A 198 10.91 -11.19 10.88
N VAL A 199 9.81 -11.54 11.56
CA VAL A 199 8.75 -10.57 11.89
C VAL A 199 9.29 -9.46 12.78
N ILE A 200 10.05 -9.77 13.84
CA ILE A 200 10.66 -8.74 14.71
C ILE A 200 11.65 -7.86 13.93
N LYS A 201 12.47 -8.45 13.03
CA LYS A 201 13.40 -7.69 12.17
C LYS A 201 12.67 -6.72 11.25
N SER A 202 11.50 -7.10 10.72
CA SER A 202 10.69 -6.22 9.87
C SER A 202 10.28 -4.92 10.57
N ALA A 203 10.19 -4.92 11.90
CA ALA A 203 9.83 -3.75 12.71
C ALA A 203 11.04 -2.98 13.27
N THR A 204 12.28 -3.39 12.97
CA THR A 204 13.47 -2.86 13.67
C THR A 204 14.70 -2.60 12.79
N LEU A 205 14.97 -3.41 11.77
CA LEU A 205 16.26 -3.42 11.05
C LEU A 205 16.15 -3.27 9.53
N THR A 206 14.95 -2.98 9.01
CA THR A 206 14.68 -3.01 7.56
C THR A 206 15.00 -1.69 6.89
#